data_AF-D5VF54-F1
#
_entry.id   AF-D5VF54-F1
#
_cell.length_a   1.000
_cell.length_b   1.000
_cell.length_c   1.000
_cell.angle_alpha   90.00
_cell.angle_beta   90.00
_cell.angle_gamma   90.00
#
_symmetry.space_group_name_H-M   'P 1'
#
loop_
_entity.id
_entity.type
_entity.pdbx_description
1 polymer ?
#
loop_
_entity_poly.entity_id
_entity_poly.type
_entity_poly.pdbx_seq_one_letter_code
_entity_poly.pdbx_strand_id
1 'polypeptide(L)' 'MALDAETQAFLDLAEAEIAPWTTARAAERGLSLPTEALPAVIDNIALLQSQTRLFVAALGEAAGAAPEPFQP' A
#
# COMPACT_ATOMS: atom_id res chain seq x y z
N MET A 1 13.26 11.29 0.18
CA MET A 1 11.89 11.39 0.67
C MET A 1 11.71 10.26 1.65
N ALA A 2 11.64 10.61 2.93
CA ALA A 2 11.15 9.67 3.92
C ALA A 2 9.72 9.28 3.53
N LEU A 3 9.35 8.01 3.71
CA LEU A 3 7.97 7.60 3.55
C LEU A 3 7.11 8.41 4.52
N ASP A 4 5.94 8.83 4.07
CA ASP A 4 4.95 9.36 4.99
C ASP A 4 4.52 8.27 5.99
N ALA A 5 4.00 8.69 7.14
CA ALA A 5 3.67 7.79 8.23
C ALA A 5 2.59 6.76 7.86
N GLU A 6 1.69 7.09 6.93
CA GLU A 6 0.62 6.20 6.51
C GLU A 6 1.15 5.11 5.59
N THR A 7 2.04 5.45 4.65
CA THR A 7 2.74 4.48 3.81
C THR A 7 3.61 3.56 4.66
N GLN A 8 4.36 4.09 5.63
CA GLN A 8 5.17 3.26 6.53
C GLN A 8 4.30 2.28 7.34
N ALA A 9 3.21 2.77 7.94
CA ALA A 9 2.29 1.93 8.71
C ALA A 9 1.65 0.81 7.87
N PHE A 10 1.30 1.10 6.61
CA PHE A 10 0.81 0.09 5.67
C PHE A 10 1.88 -0.97 5.36
N LEU A 11 3.13 -0.55 5.13
CA LEU A 11 4.23 -1.47 4.85
C LEU A 11 4.60 -2.31 6.07
N ASP A 12 4.34 -1.86 7.29
CA ASP A 12 4.66 -2.59 8.52
C ASP A 12 3.60 -3.62 8.94
N LEU A 13 2.44 -3.67 8.28
CA LEU A 13 1.42 -4.68 8.57
C LEU A 13 1.98 -6.10 8.39
N ALA A 14 1.70 -6.96 9.36
CA ALA A 14 1.86 -8.39 9.25
C ALA A 14 0.80 -8.99 8.31
N GLU A 15 1.08 -10.16 7.74
CA GLU A 15 0.18 -10.84 6.79
C GLU A 15 -1.23 -11.05 7.36
N ALA A 16 -1.33 -11.45 8.63
CA ALA A 16 -2.60 -11.65 9.32
C ALA A 16 -3.40 -10.34 9.54
N GLU A 17 -2.75 -9.19 9.44
CA GLU A 17 -3.35 -7.86 9.63
C GLU A 17 -3.92 -7.27 8.33
N ILE A 18 -3.52 -7.78 7.17
CA ILE A 18 -3.92 -7.23 5.86
C ILE A 18 -5.44 -7.32 5.67
N ALA A 19 -6.05 -8.44 6.02
CA ALA A 19 -7.50 -8.64 5.90
C ALA A 19 -8.32 -7.65 6.75
N PRO A 20 -8.11 -7.55 8.09
CA PRO A 20 -8.84 -6.58 8.91
C PRO A 20 -8.48 -5.12 8.57
N TRP A 21 -7.23 -4.84 8.15
CA TRP A 21 -6.87 -3.51 7.67
C TRP A 21 -7.65 -3.12 6.41
N THR A 22 -7.78 -4.04 5.45
CA THR A 22 -8.47 -3.79 4.18
C THR A 22 -9.93 -3.42 4.39
N THR A 23 -10.63 -4.15 5.26
CA THR A 23 -12.05 -3.88 5.57
C THR A 23 -12.23 -2.55 6.31
N ALA A 24 -11.38 -2.26 7.30
CA ALA A 24 -11.39 -0.99 8.01
C ALA A 24 -11.12 0.19 7.07
N ARG A 25 -10.11 0.07 6.21
CA ARG A 25 -9.71 1.11 5.25
C ARG A 25 -10.78 1.42 4.21
N ALA A 26 -11.53 0.40 3.78
CA ALA A 26 -12.69 0.56 2.91
C ALA A 26 -13.83 1.28 3.64
N ALA A 27 -14.13 0.88 4.89
CA ALA A 27 -15.17 1.51 5.70
C ALA A 27 -14.89 2.99 6.00
N GLU A 28 -13.64 3.35 6.30
CA GLU A 28 -13.19 4.75 6.47
C GLU A 28 -13.49 5.63 5.23
N ARG A 29 -13.54 5.02 4.05
CA ARG A 29 -13.80 5.68 2.76
C ARG A 29 -15.27 5.62 2.35
N GLY A 30 -16.14 5.05 3.19
CA GLY A 30 -17.55 4.81 2.85
C GLY A 30 -17.73 3.79 1.73
N LEU A 31 -16.74 2.90 1.51
CA LEU A 31 -16.82 1.85 0.51
C LEU A 31 -17.37 0.58 1.13
N SER A 32 -18.35 -0.03 0.45
CA SER A 32 -18.81 -1.38 0.75
C SER A 32 -18.12 -2.36 -0.18
N LEU A 33 -17.43 -3.35 0.38
CA LEU A 33 -16.80 -4.42 -0.39
C LEU A 33 -17.79 -5.60 -0.51
N PRO A 34 -18.17 -6.01 -1.73
CA PRO A 34 -19.00 -7.20 -1.93
C PRO A 34 -18.31 -8.42 -1.32
N THR A 35 -19.06 -9.29 -0.64
CA THR A 35 -18.51 -10.45 0.07
C THR A 35 -17.79 -11.40 -0.87
N GLU A 36 -18.28 -11.55 -2.10
CA GLU A 36 -17.69 -12.37 -3.15
C GLU A 36 -16.36 -11.81 -3.67
N ALA A 37 -16.15 -10.49 -3.59
CA ALA A 37 -14.94 -9.83 -4.07
C ALA A 37 -13.88 -9.67 -2.97
N LEU A 38 -14.30 -9.71 -1.69
CA LEU A 38 -13.44 -9.42 -0.55
C LEU A 38 -12.13 -10.24 -0.53
N PRO A 39 -12.13 -11.57 -0.79
CA PRO A 39 -10.88 -12.34 -0.82
C PRO A 39 -9.89 -11.80 -1.88
N ALA A 40 -10.37 -11.54 -3.10
CA ALA A 40 -9.52 -11.03 -4.18
C ALA A 40 -9.02 -9.60 -3.90
N VAL A 41 -9.82 -8.78 -3.22
CA VAL A 41 -9.38 -7.44 -2.78
C VAL A 41 -8.23 -7.57 -1.77
N ILE A 42 -8.35 -8.46 -0.79
CA ILE A 42 -7.30 -8.71 0.21
C ILE A 42 -6.01 -9.18 -0.47
N ASP A 43 -6.11 -10.13 -1.41
CA ASP A 43 -4.94 -10.62 -2.18
C ASP A 43 -4.26 -9.50 -2.96
N ASN A 44 -5.05 -8.64 -3.62
CA ASN A 44 -4.51 -7.49 -4.34
C ASN A 44 -3.82 -6.47 -3.42
N ILE A 45 -4.34 -6.25 -2.22
CA ILE A 45 -3.71 -5.37 -1.22
C ILE A 45 -2.40 -5.97 -0.71
N ALA A 46 -2.34 -7.29 -0.47
CA ALA A 46 -1.10 -7.97 -0.11
C ALA A 46 -0.05 -7.86 -1.23
N LEU A 47 -0.47 -8.05 -2.48
CA LEU A 47 0.41 -7.87 -3.65
C LEU A 47 0.93 -6.43 -3.74
N LEU A 48 0.06 -5.44 -3.57
CA LEU A 48 0.43 -4.03 -3.56
C LEU A 48 1.46 -3.73 -2.46
N GLN A 49 1.27 -4.26 -1.25
CA GLN A 49 2.22 -4.12 -0.15
C GLN A 49 3.59 -4.68 -0.53
N SER A 50 3.63 -5.89 -1.08
CA SER A 50 4.87 -6.55 -1.52
C SER A 50 5.61 -5.75 -2.60
N GLN A 51 4.89 -5.30 -3.62
CA GLN A 51 5.45 -4.48 -4.70
C GLN A 51 5.98 -3.13 -4.18
N THR A 52 5.27 -2.52 -3.24
CA THR A 52 5.70 -1.26 -2.63
C THR A 52 6.97 -1.46 -1.81
N ARG A 53 7.06 -2.54 -1.02
CA ARG A 53 8.29 -2.92 -0.30
C ARG A 53 9.47 -3.11 -1.26
N LEU A 54 9.25 -3.81 -2.38
CA LEU A 54 10.28 -3.99 -3.41
C LEU A 54 10.74 -2.65 -3.99
N PHE A 55 9.81 -1.76 -4.32
CA PHE A 55 10.12 -0.44 -4.86
C PHE A 55 10.90 0.43 -3.86
N VAL A 56 10.46 0.46 -2.60
CA VAL A 56 11.16 1.19 -1.52
C VAL A 56 12.57 0.65 -1.31
N ALA A 57 12.75 -0.68 -1.33
CA ALA A 57 14.07 -1.29 -1.23
C ALA A 57 14.96 -0.94 -2.44
N ALA A 58 14.39 -0.92 -3.65
CA ALA A 58 15.11 -0.61 -4.88
C ALA A 58 15.52 0.86 -5.01
N LEU A 59 14.79 1.78 -4.35
CA LEU A 59 15.07 3.21 -4.40
C LEU A 59 16.46 3.56 -3.83
N GLY A 60 16.98 2.82 -2.84
CA GLY A 60 18.34 3.02 -2.31
C GLY A 60 18.69 4.48 -2.03
N GLU A 61 19.82 4.97 -2.55
CA GLU A 61 20.25 6.38 -2.43
C GLU A 61 19.32 7.37 -3.17
N ALA A 62 18.59 6.90 -4.18
CA ALA A 62 17.66 7.71 -4.96
C ALA A 62 16.33 7.95 -4.23
N ALA A 63 16.07 7.32 -3.09
CA ALA A 63 14.88 7.58 -2.27
C ALA A 63 14.73 9.08 -1.94
N GLY A 64 15.84 9.84 -1.92
CA GLY A 64 15.97 11.28 -1.72
C GLY A 64 15.63 12.19 -2.91
N ALA A 65 15.68 11.66 -4.13
CA ALA A 65 15.64 12.47 -5.35
C ALA A 65 14.26 13.09 -5.57
N ALA A 66 14.24 14.31 -6.09
CA ALA A 66 13.00 14.92 -6.56
C ALA A 66 12.48 14.12 -7.77
N PRO A 67 11.15 13.88 -7.87
CA PRO A 67 10.58 13.33 -9.09
C PRO A 67 10.98 14.17 -10.29
N GLU A 68 11.32 13.52 -11.40
CA GLU A 68 11.61 14.25 -12.63
C GLU A 68 10.34 15.02 -13.05
N PRO A 69 10.48 16.31 -13.38
CA PRO A 69 9.35 17.08 -13.87
C PRO A 69 8.94 16.52 -15.24
N PHE A 70 7.64 16.26 -15.40
CA PHE A 70 7.09 15.93 -16.70
C PHE A 70 7.33 17.09 -17.69
N GLN A 71 7.93 16.79 -18.84
CA GLN A 71 8.03 17.72 -19.97
C GLN A 71 7.16 17.20 -21.13
N PRO A 72 6.14 17.97 -21.58
CA PRO A 72 5.26 17.59 -22.68
C PRO A 72 5.94 17.60 -24.05
#